data_AF-A0A1Y4CTQ9-F1
#
_entry.id   AF-A0A1Y4CTQ9-F1
#
_cell.length_a   1.000
_cell.length_b   1.000
_cell.length_c   1.000
_cell.angle_alpha   90.00
_cell.angle_beta   90.00
_cell.angle_gamma   90.00
#
_symmetry.space_group_name_H-M   'P 1'
#
loop_
_entity.id
_entity.type
_entity.pdbx_description
1 polymer ?
#
loop_
_entity_poly.entity_id
_entity_poly.type
_entity_poly.pdbx_seq_one_letter_code
_entity_poly.pdbx_strand_id
1 'polypeptide(L)'
;MGENARKGLAGAARVLRLGAMAALGLGVVVFLFAFLAHGLSWSTGLDWSRKLLLLVGALMLITGGCGLFISGRDRPSDTMTPHEDDTFRMFWHEVGMPWGAAVTVASVDFLVLGTVVDLLYFSLAA
;
A
#
# COMPACT_ATOMS: atom_id res chain seq x y z
N MET A 1 22.86 16.10 3.34
CA MET A 1 21.72 15.56 2.56
C MET A 1 21.19 16.67 1.67
N GLY A 2 21.20 16.48 0.34
CA GLY A 2 20.68 17.46 -0.60
C GLY A 2 19.16 17.64 -0.48
N GLU A 3 18.65 18.80 -0.89
CA GLU A 3 17.23 19.19 -0.79
C GLU A 3 16.27 18.15 -1.44
N ASN A 4 16.69 17.53 -2.53
CA ASN A 4 15.93 16.49 -3.23
C ASN A 4 15.76 15.21 -2.40
N ALA A 5 16.77 14.82 -1.62
CA ALA A 5 16.69 13.65 -0.74
C ALA A 5 15.71 13.89 0.41
N ARG A 6 15.64 15.13 0.95
CA ARG A 6 14.67 15.50 1.98
C ARG A 6 13.23 15.48 1.45
N LYS A 7 13.00 15.99 0.23
CA LYS A 7 11.68 15.96 -0.41
C LYS A 7 11.21 14.52 -0.68
N GLY A 8 12.10 13.66 -1.20
CA GLY A 8 11.79 12.24 -1.42
C GLY A 8 11.48 11.49 -0.12
N LEU A 9 12.25 11.75 0.95
CA LEU A 9 12.00 11.16 2.27
C LEU A 9 10.65 11.60 2.86
N ALA A 10 10.31 12.88 2.73
CA ALA A 10 9.04 13.42 3.20
C ALA A 10 7.84 12.82 2.44
N GLY A 11 7.96 12.65 1.11
CA GLY A 11 6.97 11.97 0.29
C GLY A 11 6.78 10.52 0.71
N ALA A 12 7.87 9.77 0.88
CA ALA A 12 7.84 8.38 1.36
C ALA A 12 7.16 8.27 2.73
N ALA A 13 7.50 9.14 3.68
CA ALA A 13 6.88 9.15 5.00
C ALA A 13 5.38 9.45 4.96
N ARG A 14 4.93 10.35 4.07
CA ARG A 14 3.50 10.63 3.87
C ARG A 14 2.78 9.40 3.29
N VAL A 15 3.37 8.76 2.28
CA VAL A 15 2.83 7.54 1.67
C VAL A 15 2.72 6.42 2.69
N LEU A 16 3.75 6.18 3.51
CA LEU A 16 3.71 5.15 4.56
C LEU A 16 2.63 5.44 5.62
N ARG A 17 2.38 6.70 5.96
CA ARG A 17 1.28 7.04 6.88
C ARG A 17 -0.08 6.68 6.29
N LEU A 18 -0.29 7.00 5.00
CA LEU A 18 -1.55 6.68 4.31
C LEU A 18 -1.69 5.17 4.09
N GLY A 19 -0.60 4.50 3.70
CA GLY A 19 -0.51 3.06 3.52
C GLY A 19 -0.81 2.31 4.82
N ALA A 20 -0.21 2.73 5.94
CA ALA A 20 -0.50 2.18 7.26
C ALA A 20 -1.98 2.34 7.65
N MET A 21 -2.58 3.50 7.43
CA MET A 21 -4.01 3.71 7.71
C MET A 21 -4.90 2.83 6.82
N ALA A 22 -4.56 2.70 5.54
CA ALA A 22 -5.30 1.83 4.62
C ALA A 22 -5.15 0.35 4.98
N ALA A 23 -3.94 -0.10 5.33
CA ALA A 23 -3.66 -1.47 5.77
C ALA A 23 -4.40 -1.80 7.06
N LEU A 24 -4.36 -0.90 8.06
CA LEU A 24 -5.11 -1.06 9.30
C LEU A 24 -6.62 -1.12 9.05
N GLY A 25 -7.14 -0.21 8.21
CA GLY A 25 -8.55 -0.19 7.84
C GLY A 25 -8.99 -1.50 7.18
N LEU A 26 -8.23 -1.96 6.18
CA LEU A 26 -8.50 -3.24 5.51
C LEU A 26 -8.45 -4.41 6.52
N GLY A 27 -7.39 -4.47 7.33
CA GLY A 27 -7.18 -5.53 8.31
C GLY A 27 -8.33 -5.64 9.32
N VAL A 28 -8.80 -4.50 9.85
CA VAL A 28 -9.91 -4.44 10.81
C VAL A 28 -11.24 -4.80 10.14
N VAL A 29 -11.54 -4.25 8.96
CA VAL A 29 -12.80 -4.53 8.26
C VAL A 29 -12.90 -6.00 7.89
N VAL A 30 -11.83 -6.58 7.35
CA VAL A 30 -11.78 -8.01 7.01
C VAL A 30 -11.91 -8.87 8.26
N PHE A 31 -11.21 -8.49 9.34
CA PHE A 31 -11.27 -9.22 10.61
C PHE A 31 -12.70 -9.28 11.12
N LEU A 32 -13.35 -8.12 11.26
CA LEU A 32 -14.70 -8.01 11.81
C LEU A 32 -15.71 -8.74 10.93
N PHE A 33 -15.59 -8.62 9.61
CA PHE A 33 -16.45 -9.34 8.68
C PHE A 33 -16.33 -10.86 8.86
N ALA A 34 -15.10 -11.39 8.80
CA ALA A 34 -14.88 -12.82 8.92
C ALA A 34 -15.23 -13.36 10.32
N PHE A 35 -14.93 -12.59 11.37
CA PHE A 35 -15.28 -12.89 12.75
C PHE A 35 -16.80 -13.00 12.94
N LEU A 36 -17.58 -12.03 12.45
CA LEU A 36 -19.03 -12.03 12.57
C LEU A 36 -19.68 -13.10 11.68
N ALA A 37 -19.20 -13.27 10.45
CA ALA A 37 -19.76 -14.22 9.50
C ALA A 37 -19.56 -15.69 9.91
N HIS A 38 -18.52 -15.99 10.70
CA HIS A 38 -18.16 -17.36 11.11
C HIS A 38 -18.37 -17.62 12.60
N GLY A 39 -19.35 -16.95 13.23
CA GLY A 39 -19.78 -17.27 14.59
C GLY A 39 -18.81 -16.85 15.69
N LEU A 40 -18.20 -15.67 15.56
CA LEU A 40 -17.27 -15.07 16.53
C LEU A 40 -15.96 -15.86 16.68
N SER A 41 -15.51 -16.49 15.59
CA SER A 41 -14.22 -17.20 15.55
C SER A 41 -13.06 -16.22 15.34
N TRP A 42 -12.24 -16.04 16.39
CA TRP A 42 -11.02 -15.22 16.35
C TRP A 42 -9.99 -15.74 15.36
N SER A 43 -9.80 -17.05 15.30
CA SER A 43 -8.84 -17.69 14.38
C SER A 43 -9.24 -17.43 12.93
N THR A 44 -10.53 -17.53 12.60
CA THR A 44 -11.04 -17.23 11.26
C THR A 44 -10.87 -15.76 10.91
N GLY A 45 -11.16 -14.85 11.85
CA GLY A 45 -10.94 -13.41 11.66
C GLY A 45 -9.48 -13.09 11.29
N LEU A 46 -8.54 -13.58 12.10
CA LEU A 46 -7.11 -13.38 11.87
C LEU A 46 -6.62 -14.04 10.57
N ASP A 47 -7.12 -15.25 10.24
CA ASP A 47 -6.74 -15.97 9.02
C ASP A 47 -7.16 -15.23 7.74
N TRP A 48 -8.35 -14.62 7.72
CA TRP A 48 -8.79 -13.81 6.59
C TRP A 48 -8.01 -12.50 6.49
N SER A 49 -7.79 -11.82 7.62
CA SER A 49 -7.03 -10.56 7.63
C SER A 49 -5.59 -10.74 7.16
N ARG A 50 -4.86 -11.76 7.64
CA ARG A 50 -3.49 -12.03 7.16
C ARG A 50 -3.46 -12.32 5.66
N LYS A 51 -4.38 -13.15 5.16
CA LYS A 51 -4.42 -13.55 3.75
C LYS A 51 -4.67 -12.36 2.84
N LEU A 52 -5.65 -11.52 3.18
CA LEU A 52 -5.98 -10.35 2.36
C LEU A 52 -4.92 -9.25 2.46
N LEU A 53 -4.34 -9.00 3.63
CA LEU A 53 -3.24 -8.04 3.78
C LEU A 53 -2.02 -8.45 2.94
N LEU A 54 -1.61 -9.72 3.03
CA LEU A 54 -0.48 -10.24 2.27
C LEU A 54 -0.77 -10.24 0.75
N LEU A 55 -1.98 -10.64 0.35
CA LEU A 55 -2.38 -10.64 -1.06
C LEU A 55 -2.40 -9.22 -1.64
N VAL A 56 -3.05 -8.28 -0.97
CA VAL A 56 -3.11 -6.88 -1.41
C VAL A 56 -1.72 -6.26 -1.43
N GLY A 57 -0.90 -6.49 -0.40
CA GLY A 57 0.49 -6.05 -0.38
C GLY A 57 1.30 -6.59 -1.56
N ALA A 58 1.20 -7.88 -1.86
CA ALA A 58 1.89 -8.49 -3.00
C ALA A 58 1.42 -7.92 -4.35
N LEU A 59 0.10 -7.75 -4.53
CA LEU A 59 -0.46 -7.14 -5.74
C LEU A 59 0.00 -5.70 -5.90
N MET A 60 -0.02 -4.90 -4.83
CA MET A 60 0.50 -3.53 -4.86
C MET A 60 2.00 -3.51 -5.21
N LEU A 61 2.80 -4.43 -4.68
CA LEU A 61 4.22 -4.49 -5.00
C LEU A 61 4.45 -4.80 -6.50
N ILE A 62 3.70 -5.75 -7.06
CA ILE A 62 3.76 -6.11 -8.48
C ILE A 62 3.29 -4.93 -9.34
N THR A 63 2.11 -4.37 -9.06
CA THR A 63 1.54 -3.26 -9.82
C THR A 63 2.40 -2.01 -9.72
N GLY A 64 2.91 -1.67 -8.53
CA GLY A 64 3.82 -0.55 -8.32
C GLY A 64 5.15 -0.76 -9.04
N GLY A 65 5.71 -1.98 -8.99
CA GLY A 65 6.90 -2.37 -9.73
C GLY A 65 6.72 -2.24 -11.25
N CYS A 66 5.64 -2.79 -11.81
CA CYS A 66 5.26 -2.59 -13.22
C CYS A 66 5.08 -1.10 -13.55
N GLY A 67 4.43 -0.35 -12.65
CA GLY A 67 4.27 1.09 -12.75
C GLY A 67 5.61 1.82 -12.80
N LEU A 68 6.63 1.41 -12.04
CA LEU A 68 7.98 1.98 -12.12
C LEU A 68 8.66 1.70 -13.46
N PHE A 69 8.48 0.52 -14.04
CA PHE A 69 9.02 0.19 -15.36
C PHE A 69 8.37 1.00 -16.50
N ILE A 70 7.09 1.35 -16.35
CA ILE A 70 6.35 2.14 -17.34
C ILE A 70 6.57 3.65 -17.10
N SER A 71 6.46 4.11 -15.86
CA SER A 71 6.59 5.52 -15.44
C SER A 71 8.01 6.07 -15.41
N GLY A 72 9.03 5.26 -15.72
CA GLY A 72 10.36 5.78 -16.11
C GLY A 72 10.30 6.74 -17.32
N ARG A 73 9.16 6.76 -18.04
CA ARG A 73 8.83 7.72 -19.10
C ARG A 73 8.04 8.95 -18.65
N ASP A 74 7.52 9.01 -17.42
CA ASP A 74 6.58 10.06 -16.95
C ASP A 74 7.29 11.27 -16.33
N ARG A 75 8.51 11.58 -16.79
CA ARG A 75 9.01 12.95 -16.59
C ARG A 75 8.15 13.80 -17.54
N PRO A 76 7.39 14.80 -17.06
CA PRO A 76 6.49 15.55 -17.91
C PRO A 76 7.31 16.14 -19.07
N SER A 77 7.16 15.58 -20.27
CA SER A 77 7.64 16.20 -21.50
C SER A 77 6.51 17.07 -22.02
N ASP A 78 6.83 18.26 -22.53
CA ASP A 78 5.88 19.25 -23.03
C ASP A 78 5.02 18.78 -24.24
N THR A 79 5.05 17.50 -24.56
CA THR A 79 4.55 16.90 -25.81
C THR A 79 3.49 15.81 -25.63
N MET A 80 3.09 15.46 -24.40
CA MET A 80 2.12 14.38 -24.15
C MET A 80 0.69 14.91 -23.93
N THR A 81 -0.30 14.13 -24.37
CA THR A 81 -1.70 14.57 -24.50
C THR A 81 -2.40 14.88 -23.16
N PRO A 82 -3.24 15.93 -23.07
CA PRO A 82 -3.54 16.59 -21.79
C PRO A 82 -4.42 15.84 -20.79
N HIS A 83 -5.15 14.79 -21.18
CA HIS A 83 -6.31 14.32 -20.41
C HIS A 83 -6.08 13.06 -19.55
N GLU A 84 -5.11 12.19 -19.88
CA GLU A 84 -4.82 10.96 -19.12
C GLU A 84 -3.85 11.21 -17.94
N ASP A 85 -3.07 12.30 -18.02
CA ASP A 85 -2.00 12.61 -17.07
C ASP A 85 -2.45 13.47 -15.87
N ASP A 86 -3.66 14.05 -15.88
CA ASP A 86 -4.04 15.02 -14.84
C ASP A 86 -4.14 14.36 -13.45
N THR A 87 -4.59 13.11 -13.37
CA THR A 87 -4.67 12.38 -12.09
C THR A 87 -3.26 12.04 -11.57
N PHE A 88 -2.36 11.57 -12.44
CA PHE A 88 -0.99 11.22 -12.06
C PHE A 88 -0.13 12.46 -11.77
N ARG A 89 -0.35 13.56 -12.49
CA ARG A 89 0.26 14.87 -12.23
C ARG A 89 -0.24 15.47 -10.92
N MET A 90 -1.55 15.41 -10.65
CA MET A 90 -2.11 15.87 -9.38
C MET A 90 -1.58 15.05 -8.21
N PHE A 91 -1.51 13.72 -8.36
CA PHE A 91 -0.88 12.84 -7.37
C PHE A 91 0.60 13.19 -7.15
N TRP A 92 1.38 13.40 -8.22
CA TRP A 92 2.77 13.82 -8.11
C TRP A 92 2.90 15.15 -7.37
N HIS A 93 2.02 16.11 -7.65
CA HIS A 93 2.04 17.42 -6.99
C HIS A 93 1.71 17.32 -5.49
N GLU A 94 0.75 16.47 -5.11
CA GLU A 94 0.35 16.30 -3.70
C GLU A 94 1.31 15.42 -2.89
N VAL A 95 1.84 14.36 -3.49
CA VAL A 95 2.64 13.33 -2.82
C VAL A 95 4.14 13.51 -3.04
N GLY A 96 4.54 14.18 -4.13
CA GLY A 96 5.93 14.43 -4.49
C GLY A 96 6.69 13.20 -4.98
N MET A 97 5.97 12.18 -5.48
CA MET A 97 6.51 10.86 -5.83
C MET A 97 5.73 10.24 -7.00
N PRO A 98 6.37 9.44 -7.89
CA PRO A 98 5.64 8.71 -8.93
C PRO A 98 4.63 7.76 -8.29
N TRP A 99 3.49 7.59 -8.94
CA TRP A 99 2.45 6.67 -8.47
C TRP A 99 2.98 5.25 -8.28
N GLY A 100 3.76 4.71 -9.24
CA GLY A 100 4.38 3.39 -9.10
C GLY A 100 5.26 3.28 -7.85
N ALA A 101 6.11 4.29 -7.59
CA ALA A 101 6.92 4.34 -6.37
C ALA A 101 6.05 4.42 -5.11
N ALA A 102 5.00 5.24 -5.11
CA ALA A 102 4.12 5.39 -3.97
C ALA A 102 3.36 4.09 -3.65
N VAL A 103 2.85 3.39 -4.67
CA VAL A 103 2.18 2.09 -4.48
C VAL A 103 3.16 1.04 -3.97
N THR A 104 4.39 1.01 -4.50
CA THR A 104 5.46 0.14 -4.00
C THR A 104 5.80 0.45 -2.54
N VAL A 105 5.93 1.72 -2.16
CA VAL A 105 6.21 2.11 -0.77
C VAL A 105 5.05 1.74 0.15
N ALA A 106 3.81 2.03 -0.25
CA ALA A 106 2.62 1.68 0.53
C ALA A 106 2.44 0.16 0.69
N SER A 107 2.88 -0.65 -0.28
CA SER A 107 2.80 -2.11 -0.19
C SER A 107 3.54 -2.68 1.02
N VAL A 108 4.60 -1.98 1.48
CA VAL A 108 5.38 -2.37 2.67
C VAL A 108 4.48 -2.41 3.91
N ASP A 109 3.58 -1.44 4.10
CA ASP A 109 2.70 -1.41 5.26
C ASP A 109 1.75 -2.61 5.29
N PHE A 110 1.20 -3.00 4.13
CA PHE A 110 0.32 -4.16 3.99
C PHE A 110 1.07 -5.47 4.27
N LEU A 111 2.29 -5.61 3.75
CA LEU A 111 3.12 -6.79 3.99
C LEU A 111 3.55 -6.88 5.44
N VAL A 112 4.04 -5.79 6.03
CA VAL A 112 4.46 -5.75 7.45
C VAL A 112 3.28 -6.04 8.37
N LEU A 113 2.15 -5.37 8.18
CA LEU A 113 0.97 -5.61 9.00
C LEU A 113 0.43 -7.03 8.80
N GLY A 114 0.41 -7.52 7.56
CA GLY A 114 0.05 -8.90 7.24
C GLY A 114 0.93 -9.91 7.96
N THR A 115 2.25 -9.70 8.00
CA THR A 115 3.20 -10.54 8.75
C THR A 115 2.96 -10.44 10.26
N VAL A 116 2.68 -9.26 10.81
CA VAL A 116 2.34 -9.12 12.24
C VAL A 116 1.07 -9.92 12.57
N VAL A 117 0.03 -9.83 11.73
CA VAL A 117 -1.21 -10.61 11.92
C VAL A 117 -0.96 -12.11 11.75
N ASP A 118 -0.07 -12.52 10.84
CA ASP A 118 0.35 -13.91 10.66
C ASP A 118 1.04 -14.45 11.92
N LEU A 119 1.96 -13.69 12.51
CA LEU A 119 2.60 -14.03 13.79
C LEU A 119 1.57 -14.12 14.93
N LEU A 120 0.62 -13.18 15.00
CA LEU A 120 -0.47 -13.22 15.98
C LEU A 120 -1.33 -14.47 15.81
N TYR A 121 -1.71 -14.80 14.58
CA TYR A 121 -2.49 -15.97 14.25
C TYR A 121 -1.81 -17.25 14.76
N PHE A 122 -0.52 -17.45 14.44
CA PHE A 122 0.23 -18.61 14.92
C PHE A 122 0.43 -18.63 16.43
N SER A 123 0.58 -17.46 17.08
CA SER A 123 0.73 -17.38 18.53
C SER A 123 -0.55 -17.72 19.31
N LEU A 124 -1.73 -17.50 18.71
CA LEU A 124 -3.03 -17.72 19.33
C LEU A 124 -3.70 -19.03 18.92
N ALA A 125 -3.24 -19.65 17.82
CA ALA A 125 -3.73 -20.92 17.31
C ALA A 125 -2.83 -22.13 17.67
N ALA A 126 -1.75 -21.90 18.42
CA ALA A 126 -0.94 -22.94 19.07
C ALA A 126 -1.57 -23.38 20.40
#